data_AF-A1JM65-F1
#
_entry.id   AF-A1JM65-F1
#
_cell.length_a   1.000
_cell.length_b   1.000
_cell.length_c   1.000
_cell.angle_alpha   90.00
_cell.angle_beta   90.00
_cell.angle_gamma   90.00
#
_symmetry.space_group_name_H-M   'P 1'
#
loop_
_entity.id
_entity.type
_entity.pdbx_description
1 polymer ?
#
loop_
_entity_poly.entity_id
_entity_poly.type
_entity_poly.pdbx_seq_one_letter_code
_entity_poly.pdbx_strand_id
1 'polypeptide(L)'
;MLNTMKRHGITLALFAAGATGLTAVVNSLTESTIAHQAALQQKALLEQVVPAENYDNDMQAECYVVTDSALGNMAPHRLYLARKEGQPVAAAIETTAPDGYSGAIQLLVGADFGGNVLGSRVIEHHETPGLGDKIDIRISDWISHFSGRHVEGEQDKRWAVKKDGGDFDQFTGATITPRAVVRAVKNTALFLETLPVKLDSLPVCGEDQ
;
A
#
# COMPACT_ATOMS: atom_id res chain seq x y z
N MET A 1 18.84 57.08 1.58
CA MET A 1 18.10 55.92 2.13
C MET A 1 17.54 55.00 1.05
N LEU A 2 16.84 55.51 0.03
CA LEU A 2 16.25 54.70 -1.05
C LEU A 2 17.27 53.87 -1.87
N ASN A 3 18.43 54.45 -2.22
CA ASN A 3 19.49 53.72 -2.95
C ASN A 3 20.09 52.55 -2.16
N THR A 4 20.23 52.70 -0.84
CA THR A 4 20.74 51.63 0.02
C THR A 4 19.73 50.48 0.10
N MET A 5 18.44 50.80 0.26
CA MET A 5 17.36 49.80 0.24
C MET A 5 17.26 49.08 -1.11
N LYS A 6 17.36 49.80 -2.24
CA LYS A 6 17.36 49.21 -3.58
C LYS A 6 18.55 48.26 -3.79
N ARG A 7 19.75 48.63 -3.33
CA ARG A 7 20.94 47.78 -3.44
C ARG A 7 20.79 46.47 -2.68
N HIS A 8 20.32 46.52 -1.43
CA HIS A 8 20.09 45.32 -0.63
C HIS A 8 18.98 44.44 -1.21
N GLY A 9 17.89 45.03 -1.71
CA GLY A 9 16.82 44.30 -2.38
C GLY A 9 17.31 43.55 -3.63
N ILE A 10 18.13 44.20 -4.48
CA ILE A 10 18.70 43.56 -5.68
C ILE A 10 19.67 42.44 -5.29
N THR A 11 20.54 42.66 -4.31
CA THR A 11 21.47 41.62 -3.84
C THR A 11 20.72 40.39 -3.32
N LEU A 12 19.65 40.60 -2.53
CA LEU A 12 18.82 39.51 -2.03
C LEU A 12 18.09 38.78 -3.16
N ALA A 13 17.56 39.51 -4.15
CA ALA A 13 16.88 38.92 -5.31
C ALA A 13 17.83 38.06 -6.15
N LEU A 14 19.06 38.53 -6.40
CA LEU A 14 20.07 37.76 -7.13
C LEU A 14 20.51 36.52 -6.36
N PHE A 15 20.69 36.63 -5.05
CA PHE A 15 21.01 35.49 -4.21
C PHE A 15 19.89 34.45 -4.22
N ALA A 16 18.64 34.88 -4.04
CA ALA A 16 17.47 34.01 -4.10
C ALA A 16 17.36 33.32 -5.47
N ALA A 17 17.49 34.07 -6.57
CA ALA A 17 17.46 33.51 -7.92
C ALA A 17 18.58 32.49 -8.15
N GLY A 18 19.81 32.78 -7.68
CA GLY A 18 20.93 31.86 -7.76
C GLY A 18 20.71 30.58 -6.95
N ALA A 19 20.21 30.69 -5.72
CA ALA A 19 19.90 29.55 -4.87
C ALA A 19 18.78 28.68 -5.46
N THR A 20 17.67 29.28 -5.90
CA THR A 20 16.57 28.56 -6.56
C THR A 20 17.02 27.92 -7.86
N GLY A 21 17.82 28.61 -8.67
CA GLY A 21 18.38 28.07 -9.92
C GLY A 21 19.27 26.85 -9.67
N LEU A 22 20.14 26.92 -8.66
CA LEU A 22 20.99 25.78 -8.28
C LEU A 22 20.14 24.59 -7.80
N THR A 23 19.14 24.83 -6.95
CA THR A 23 18.22 23.77 -6.49
C THR A 23 17.44 23.15 -7.65
N ALA A 24 16.98 23.96 -8.61
CA ALA A 24 16.26 23.46 -9.79
C ALA A 24 17.14 22.57 -10.67
N VAL A 25 18.40 22.93 -10.87
CA VAL A 25 19.38 22.10 -11.59
C VAL A 25 19.61 20.78 -10.86
N VAL A 26 19.82 20.83 -9.54
CA VAL A 26 19.98 19.60 -8.73
C VAL A 26 18.74 18.72 -8.87
N ASN A 27 17.54 19.28 -8.71
CA ASN A 27 16.29 18.55 -8.83
C ASN A 27 16.17 17.84 -10.19
N SER A 28 16.40 18.56 -11.29
CA SER A 28 16.32 18.02 -12.65
C SER A 28 17.36 16.92 -12.90
N LEU A 29 18.56 17.03 -12.34
CA LEU A 29 19.58 15.97 -12.45
C LEU A 29 19.27 14.75 -11.58
N THR A 30 18.56 14.93 -10.46
CA THR A 30 18.22 13.84 -9.53
C THR A 30 16.89 13.15 -9.83
N GLU A 31 16.01 13.77 -10.62
CA GLU A 31 14.66 13.29 -10.93
C GLU A 31 14.64 11.84 -11.43
N SER A 32 15.50 11.50 -12.39
CA SER A 32 15.58 10.13 -12.94
C SER A 32 16.03 9.11 -11.90
N THR A 33 16.96 9.49 -11.02
CA THR A 33 17.46 8.60 -9.96
C THR A 33 16.37 8.38 -8.91
N ILE A 34 15.64 9.43 -8.53
CA ILE A 34 14.52 9.32 -7.58
C ILE A 34 13.43 8.41 -8.16
N ALA A 35 13.05 8.63 -9.43
CA ALA A 35 12.06 7.81 -10.11
C ALA A 35 12.49 6.34 -10.18
N HIS A 36 13.76 6.07 -10.49
CA HIS A 36 14.28 4.70 -10.54
C HIS A 36 14.29 4.03 -9.16
N GLN A 37 14.72 4.73 -8.11
CA GLN A 37 14.70 4.19 -6.75
C GLN A 37 13.26 3.95 -6.26
N ALA A 38 12.32 4.85 -6.60
CA ALA A 38 10.91 4.67 -6.28
C ALA A 38 10.32 3.42 -6.96
N ALA A 39 10.64 3.21 -8.24
CA ALA A 39 10.21 2.02 -8.98
C ALA A 39 10.75 0.73 -8.34
N LEU A 40 12.04 0.70 -7.97
CA LEU A 40 12.64 -0.44 -7.29
C LEU A 40 12.00 -0.71 -5.92
N GLN A 41 11.73 0.33 -5.15
CA GLN A 41 11.09 0.20 -3.84
C GLN A 41 9.65 -0.34 -3.98
N GLN A 42 8.88 0.17 -4.94
CA GLN A 42 7.55 -0.35 -5.23
C GLN A 42 7.62 -1.82 -5.66
N LYS A 43 8.63 -2.21 -6.44
CA LYS A 43 8.81 -3.58 -6.90
C LYS A 43 9.04 -4.51 -5.72
N ALA A 44 9.96 -4.12 -4.84
CA ALA A 44 10.26 -4.87 -3.63
C ALA A 44 9.06 -5.00 -2.69
N LEU A 45 8.16 -4.02 -2.66
CA LEU A 45 6.91 -4.10 -1.89
C LEU A 45 5.91 -5.07 -2.53
N LEU A 46 5.77 -5.05 -3.86
CA LEU A 46 4.87 -5.95 -4.59
C LEU A 46 5.34 -7.40 -4.47
N GLU A 47 6.64 -7.66 -4.63
CA GLU A 47 7.22 -9.01 -4.48
C GLU A 47 7.04 -9.59 -3.06
N GLN A 48 6.90 -8.74 -2.04
CA GLN A 48 6.65 -9.17 -0.67
C GLN A 48 5.20 -9.65 -0.42
N VAL A 49 4.26 -9.23 -1.25
CA VAL A 49 2.82 -9.58 -1.12
C VAL A 49 2.36 -10.54 -2.20
N VAL A 50 2.98 -10.52 -3.38
CA VAL A 50 2.75 -11.48 -4.47
C VAL A 50 4.12 -12.03 -4.88
N PRO A 51 4.44 -13.28 -4.53
CA PRO A 51 5.73 -13.90 -4.87
C PRO A 51 6.00 -13.92 -6.37
N ALA A 52 7.24 -13.63 -6.77
CA ALA A 52 7.64 -13.49 -8.18
C ALA A 52 7.50 -14.79 -9.00
N GLU A 53 7.51 -15.95 -8.36
CA GLU A 53 7.26 -17.25 -9.00
C GLU A 53 5.83 -17.43 -9.53
N ASN A 54 4.90 -16.59 -9.05
CA ASN A 54 3.49 -16.69 -9.40
C ASN A 54 3.13 -15.93 -10.67
N TYR A 55 3.99 -15.04 -11.21
CA TYR A 55 3.67 -14.20 -12.36
C TYR A 55 4.88 -13.95 -13.28
N ASP A 56 4.63 -13.53 -14.51
CA ASP A 56 5.66 -13.25 -15.53
C ASP A 56 5.50 -11.89 -16.22
N ASN A 57 4.43 -11.15 -15.92
CA ASN A 57 4.21 -9.79 -16.43
C ASN A 57 4.96 -8.72 -15.60
N ASP A 58 5.06 -7.51 -16.16
CA ASP A 58 5.46 -6.33 -15.40
C ASP A 58 4.27 -5.80 -14.57
N MET A 59 4.11 -6.40 -13.38
CA MET A 59 3.05 -6.06 -12.43
C MET A 59 3.04 -4.58 -12.03
N GLN A 60 4.19 -3.89 -12.08
CA GLN A 60 4.25 -2.46 -11.71
C GLN A 60 3.61 -1.57 -12.77
N ALA A 61 3.73 -1.97 -14.04
CA ALA A 61 3.19 -1.26 -15.18
C ALA A 61 1.69 -1.54 -15.39
N GLU A 62 1.18 -2.68 -14.90
CA GLU A 62 -0.22 -3.06 -15.01
C GLU A 62 -1.01 -2.64 -13.76
N CYS A 63 -1.30 -1.34 -13.68
CA CYS A 63 -1.97 -0.70 -12.55
C CYS A 63 -3.38 -0.21 -12.93
N TYR A 64 -4.35 -0.49 -12.06
CA TYR A 64 -5.74 -0.04 -12.16
C TYR A 64 -6.16 0.73 -10.90
N VAL A 65 -7.17 1.57 -11.03
CA VAL A 65 -7.79 2.27 -9.90
C VAL A 65 -9.12 1.62 -9.57
N VAL A 66 -9.31 1.29 -8.29
CA VAL A 66 -10.49 0.61 -7.76
C VAL A 66 -11.08 1.43 -6.63
N THR A 67 -12.40 1.56 -6.62
CA THR A 67 -13.14 2.23 -5.54
C THR A 67 -14.22 1.29 -5.03
N ASP A 68 -14.02 0.72 -3.85
CA ASP A 68 -15.00 -0.16 -3.20
C ASP A 68 -14.88 -0.09 -1.68
N SER A 69 -16.04 -0.03 -1.00
CA SER A 69 -16.12 -0.02 0.46
C SER A 69 -15.47 -1.24 1.13
N ALA A 70 -15.33 -2.37 0.43
CA ALA A 70 -14.63 -3.54 0.92
C ALA A 70 -13.15 -3.25 1.25
N LEU A 71 -12.56 -2.23 0.61
CA LEU A 71 -11.19 -1.76 0.83
C LEU A 71 -11.09 -0.77 2.01
N GLY A 72 -12.17 -0.63 2.78
CA GLY A 72 -12.26 0.12 4.03
C GLY A 72 -12.73 1.57 3.89
N ASN A 73 -12.82 2.11 2.68
CA ASN A 73 -13.42 3.42 2.40
C ASN A 73 -13.83 3.51 0.91
N MET A 74 -14.46 4.62 0.53
CA MET A 74 -14.83 4.93 -0.86
C MET A 74 -13.79 5.81 -1.58
N ALA A 75 -12.55 5.84 -1.09
CA ALA A 75 -11.47 6.53 -1.80
C ALA A 75 -10.92 5.63 -2.93
N PRO A 76 -10.25 6.19 -3.94
CA PRO A 76 -9.57 5.40 -4.96
C PRO A 76 -8.36 4.66 -4.38
N HIS A 77 -8.24 3.37 -4.66
CA HIS A 77 -7.12 2.51 -4.29
C HIS A 77 -6.41 1.99 -5.54
N ARG A 78 -5.08 1.87 -5.50
CA ARG A 78 -4.33 1.27 -6.60
C ARG A 78 -4.33 -0.24 -6.50
N LEU A 79 -4.53 -0.88 -7.64
CA LEU A 79 -4.46 -2.31 -7.85
C LEU A 79 -3.39 -2.62 -8.89
N TYR A 80 -2.51 -3.54 -8.57
CA TYR A 80 -1.45 -4.03 -9.45
C TYR A 80 -1.75 -5.47 -9.82
N LEU A 81 -1.91 -5.74 -11.11
CA LEU A 81 -2.36 -7.05 -11.61
C LEU A 81 -1.17 -7.95 -11.93
N ALA A 82 -1.18 -9.16 -11.40
CA ALA A 82 -0.20 -10.19 -11.68
C ALA A 82 -0.78 -11.21 -12.66
N ARG A 83 -0.05 -11.45 -13.77
CA ARG A 83 -0.41 -12.41 -14.81
C ARG A 83 0.66 -13.48 -14.96
N LYS A 84 0.23 -14.67 -15.33
CA LYS A 84 1.11 -15.76 -15.74
C LYS A 84 0.63 -16.29 -17.08
N GLU A 85 1.51 -16.32 -18.08
CA GLU A 85 1.18 -16.73 -19.44
C GLU A 85 -0.04 -15.95 -20.01
N GLY A 86 -0.14 -14.66 -19.65
CA GLY A 86 -1.24 -13.76 -20.05
C GLY A 86 -2.53 -13.89 -19.24
N GLN A 87 -2.67 -14.90 -18.39
CA GLN A 87 -3.86 -15.08 -17.54
C GLN A 87 -3.72 -14.34 -16.22
N PRO A 88 -4.76 -13.63 -15.73
CA PRO A 88 -4.73 -13.00 -14.42
C PRO A 88 -4.74 -14.10 -13.34
N VAL A 89 -3.72 -14.10 -12.48
CA VAL A 89 -3.55 -15.12 -11.42
C VAL A 89 -3.65 -14.55 -10.00
N ALA A 90 -3.23 -13.30 -9.80
CA ALA A 90 -3.30 -12.63 -8.52
C ALA A 90 -3.29 -11.11 -8.71
N ALA A 91 -3.53 -10.37 -7.64
CA ALA A 91 -3.29 -8.93 -7.63
C ALA A 91 -2.83 -8.47 -6.24
N ALA A 92 -2.08 -7.36 -6.22
CA ALA A 92 -1.78 -6.61 -5.02
C ALA A 92 -2.59 -5.32 -5.02
N ILE A 93 -3.31 -5.04 -3.95
CA ILE A 93 -4.17 -3.88 -3.87
C ILE A 93 -3.91 -3.11 -2.58
N GLU A 94 -3.91 -1.78 -2.71
CA GLU A 94 -3.92 -0.88 -1.57
C GLU A 94 -5.25 -1.02 -0.83
N THR A 95 -5.20 -1.05 0.49
CA THR A 95 -6.37 -1.24 1.34
C THR A 95 -6.22 -0.40 2.58
N THR A 96 -7.29 0.24 3.01
CA THR A 96 -7.32 0.94 4.29
C THR A 96 -8.02 0.06 5.34
N ALA A 97 -7.39 -0.15 6.49
CA ALA A 97 -8.09 -0.59 7.69
C ALA A 97 -8.50 0.66 8.50
N PRO A 98 -9.75 1.14 8.39
CA PRO A 98 -10.16 2.42 8.99
C PRO A 98 -10.22 2.36 10.52
N ASP A 99 -10.39 1.15 11.08
CA ASP A 99 -10.68 0.94 12.50
C ASP A 99 -9.42 0.60 13.33
N GLY A 100 -8.24 1.10 12.91
CA GLY A 100 -7.03 1.05 13.72
C GLY A 100 -7.17 1.88 15.00
N TYR A 101 -6.37 1.58 16.03
CA TYR A 101 -6.56 2.21 17.34
C TYR A 101 -6.23 3.70 17.33
N SER A 102 -5.14 4.07 16.65
CA SER A 102 -4.65 5.44 16.53
C SER A 102 -4.98 6.08 15.17
N GLY A 103 -5.89 5.47 14.40
CA GLY A 103 -6.31 5.95 13.08
C GLY A 103 -6.25 4.86 12.02
N ALA A 104 -6.45 5.28 10.77
CA ALA A 104 -6.44 4.39 9.63
C ALA A 104 -5.05 3.78 9.40
N ILE A 105 -5.01 2.49 9.08
CA ILE A 105 -3.80 1.76 8.72
C ILE A 105 -3.84 1.50 7.21
N GLN A 106 -2.79 1.90 6.48
CA GLN A 106 -2.66 1.62 5.06
C GLN A 106 -1.93 0.29 4.88
N LEU A 107 -2.54 -0.59 4.10
CA LEU A 107 -2.08 -1.94 3.83
C LEU A 107 -1.86 -2.12 2.32
N LEU A 108 -0.91 -2.96 1.98
CA LEU A 108 -0.81 -3.61 0.67
C LEU A 108 -1.16 -5.08 0.88
N VAL A 109 -2.17 -5.57 0.19
CA VAL A 109 -2.62 -6.97 0.32
C VAL A 109 -2.53 -7.65 -1.04
N GLY A 110 -1.80 -8.75 -1.09
CA GLY A 110 -1.70 -9.62 -2.26
C GLY A 110 -2.50 -10.89 -2.03
N ALA A 111 -3.44 -11.19 -2.93
CA ALA A 111 -4.17 -12.45 -2.94
C ALA A 111 -4.39 -12.94 -4.37
N ASP A 112 -4.57 -14.25 -4.51
CA ASP A 112 -5.07 -14.82 -5.75
C ASP A 112 -6.59 -14.65 -5.89
N PHE A 113 -7.10 -14.90 -7.10
CA PHE A 113 -8.53 -14.79 -7.39
C PHE A 113 -9.38 -15.95 -6.83
N GLY A 114 -8.74 -16.88 -6.11
CA GLY A 114 -9.39 -17.97 -5.41
C GLY A 114 -9.47 -17.73 -3.90
N GLY A 115 -9.22 -16.52 -3.39
CA GLY A 115 -9.37 -16.20 -1.97
C GLY A 115 -8.17 -16.61 -1.11
N ASN A 116 -7.08 -17.07 -1.69
CA ASN A 116 -5.86 -17.37 -0.95
C ASN A 116 -4.94 -16.15 -0.89
N VAL A 117 -4.63 -15.73 0.34
CA VAL A 117 -3.81 -14.57 0.63
C VAL A 117 -2.34 -14.95 0.48
N LEU A 118 -1.68 -14.33 -0.49
CA LEU A 118 -0.27 -14.56 -0.80
C LEU A 118 0.63 -13.80 0.19
N GLY A 119 0.21 -12.59 0.58
CA GLY A 119 0.87 -11.85 1.64
C GLY A 119 0.25 -10.47 1.89
N SER A 120 0.64 -9.86 2.99
CA SER A 120 0.22 -8.50 3.33
C SER A 120 1.37 -7.71 3.95
N ARG A 121 1.35 -6.40 3.75
CA ARG A 121 2.31 -5.45 4.32
C ARG A 121 1.61 -4.20 4.80
N VAL A 122 2.12 -3.63 5.89
CA VAL A 122 1.71 -2.30 6.34
C VAL A 122 2.54 -1.27 5.59
N ILE A 123 1.86 -0.35 4.90
CA ILE A 123 2.49 0.78 4.22
C ILE A 123 2.67 1.94 5.22
N GLU A 124 1.61 2.22 6.00
CA GLU A 124 1.58 3.34 6.94
C GLU A 124 0.65 3.04 8.12
N HIS A 125 1.04 3.44 9.34
CA HIS A 125 0.21 3.36 10.53
C HIS A 125 0.66 4.38 11.59
N HIS A 126 -0.22 4.67 12.54
CA HIS A 126 0.03 5.59 13.67
C HIS A 126 -0.12 4.91 15.03
N GLU A 127 -0.14 3.57 15.04
CA GLU A 127 -0.33 2.76 16.24
C GLU A 127 0.76 2.98 17.30
N THR A 128 0.41 2.74 18.57
CA THR A 128 1.30 3.00 19.71
C THR A 128 2.55 2.11 19.66
N PRO A 129 3.76 2.70 19.74
CA PRO A 129 5.02 1.94 19.77
C PRO A 129 5.10 0.95 20.93
N GLY A 130 5.60 -0.26 20.67
CA GLY A 130 5.72 -1.36 21.62
C GLY A 130 4.40 -2.10 21.93
N LEU A 131 3.27 -1.64 21.39
CA LEU A 131 1.94 -2.20 21.62
C LEU A 131 1.29 -2.66 20.32
N GLY A 132 0.88 -1.71 19.47
CA GLY A 132 0.15 -1.96 18.22
C GLY A 132 1.04 -1.95 16.98
N ASP A 133 2.24 -1.40 17.08
CA ASP A 133 3.24 -1.31 16.00
C ASP A 133 3.79 -2.67 15.53
N LYS A 134 3.50 -3.75 16.25
CA LYS A 134 3.85 -5.13 15.88
C LYS A 134 3.21 -5.62 14.57
N ILE A 135 2.27 -4.86 14.00
CA ILE A 135 1.80 -5.09 12.63
C ILE A 135 2.85 -4.77 11.56
N ASP A 136 3.86 -3.96 11.90
CA ASP A 136 4.94 -3.60 11.00
C ASP A 136 5.97 -4.75 10.94
N ILE A 137 6.28 -5.20 9.73
CA ILE A 137 7.24 -6.27 9.46
C ILE A 137 8.65 -5.97 10.01
N ARG A 138 8.99 -4.69 10.19
CA ARG A 138 10.26 -4.25 10.77
C ARG A 138 10.35 -4.53 12.28
N ILE A 139 9.21 -4.79 12.92
CA ILE A 139 9.08 -4.95 14.37
C ILE A 139 8.72 -6.39 14.74
N SER A 140 7.83 -7.02 13.97
CA SER A 140 7.41 -8.42 14.18
C SER A 140 6.98 -9.07 12.88
N ASP A 141 7.11 -10.39 12.82
CA ASP A 141 6.63 -11.26 11.75
C ASP A 141 5.11 -11.48 11.75
N TRP A 142 4.35 -10.89 12.67
CA TRP A 142 2.91 -11.13 12.82
C TRP A 142 2.11 -10.96 11.52
N ILE A 143 2.42 -9.91 10.73
CA ILE A 143 1.77 -9.64 9.44
C ILE A 143 2.08 -10.71 8.38
N SER A 144 3.14 -11.50 8.54
CA SER A 144 3.45 -12.60 7.61
C SER A 144 2.54 -13.82 7.81
N HIS A 145 1.84 -13.93 8.95
CA HIS A 145 0.98 -15.07 9.25
C HIS A 145 -0.30 -15.15 8.39
N PHE A 146 -0.59 -14.08 7.62
CA PHE A 146 -1.64 -14.07 6.61
C PHE A 146 -1.25 -14.83 5.34
N SER A 147 0.06 -14.95 5.03
CA SER A 147 0.52 -15.64 3.83
C SER A 147 0.15 -17.12 3.84
N GLY A 148 -0.39 -17.60 2.73
CA GLY A 148 -0.86 -18.97 2.55
C GLY A 148 -2.17 -19.29 3.26
N ARG A 149 -2.89 -18.28 3.78
CA ARG A 149 -4.22 -18.46 4.39
C ARG A 149 -5.30 -18.23 3.35
N HIS A 150 -6.27 -19.14 3.32
CA HIS A 150 -7.42 -19.06 2.44
C HIS A 150 -8.64 -18.51 3.18
N VAL A 151 -9.43 -17.67 2.50
CA VAL A 151 -10.72 -17.18 2.99
C VAL A 151 -11.83 -18.02 2.37
N GLU A 152 -12.64 -18.69 3.18
CA GLU A 152 -13.76 -19.54 2.68
C GLU A 152 -15.05 -18.74 2.42
N GLY A 153 -15.04 -17.43 2.70
CA GLY A 153 -16.16 -16.52 2.48
C GLY A 153 -16.35 -15.48 3.59
N GLU A 154 -17.37 -14.65 3.45
CA GLU A 154 -17.75 -13.59 4.40
C GLU A 154 -17.95 -14.08 5.83
N GLN A 155 -18.44 -15.32 6.00
CA GLN A 155 -18.72 -15.90 7.33
C GLN A 155 -17.56 -16.73 7.89
N ASP A 156 -16.39 -16.73 7.26
CA ASP A 156 -15.22 -17.44 7.76
C ASP A 156 -14.78 -16.84 9.11
N LYS A 157 -14.98 -17.62 10.18
CA LYS A 157 -14.69 -17.23 11.57
C LYS A 157 -13.20 -17.32 11.91
N ARG A 158 -12.41 -18.05 11.13
CA ARG A 158 -10.95 -18.17 11.34
C ARG A 158 -10.26 -16.83 11.13
N TRP A 159 -10.83 -15.97 10.28
CA TRP A 159 -10.40 -14.59 10.05
C TRP A 159 -10.85 -13.63 11.15
N ALA A 160 -10.43 -13.93 12.37
CA ALA A 160 -10.54 -13.08 13.55
C ALA A 160 -9.33 -13.30 14.46
N VAL A 161 -9.17 -12.44 15.46
CA VAL A 161 -8.15 -12.69 16.49
C VAL A 161 -8.60 -13.85 17.39
N LYS A 162 -7.67 -14.58 18.01
CA LYS A 162 -7.94 -15.73 18.90
C LYS A 162 -8.88 -15.37 20.05
N LYS A 163 -8.76 -14.13 20.58
CA LYS A 163 -9.69 -13.62 21.61
C LYS A 163 -11.15 -13.58 21.15
N ASP A 164 -11.38 -13.44 19.85
CA ASP A 164 -12.70 -13.39 19.22
C ASP A 164 -13.08 -14.75 18.57
N GLY A 165 -12.26 -15.79 18.76
CA GLY A 165 -12.51 -17.15 18.27
C GLY A 165 -11.91 -17.49 16.89
N GLY A 166 -11.03 -16.64 16.35
CA GLY A 166 -10.30 -16.93 15.10
C GLY A 166 -8.88 -17.45 15.33
N ASP A 167 -8.06 -17.42 14.27
CA ASP A 167 -6.75 -18.07 14.24
C ASP A 167 -5.58 -17.11 14.49
N PHE A 168 -5.79 -15.80 14.44
CA PHE A 168 -4.71 -14.80 14.48
C PHE A 168 -4.43 -14.30 15.90
N ASP A 169 -3.16 -14.17 16.27
CA ASP A 169 -2.82 -13.67 17.61
C ASP A 169 -3.21 -12.20 17.80
N GLN A 170 -3.78 -11.87 18.97
CA GLN A 170 -3.92 -10.49 19.41
C GLN A 170 -2.67 -9.99 20.15
N PHE A 171 -2.47 -8.68 20.20
CA PHE A 171 -1.45 -8.09 21.07
C PHE A 171 -2.01 -7.84 22.47
N THR A 172 -1.24 -8.22 23.48
CA THR A 172 -1.56 -7.93 24.89
C THR A 172 -1.73 -6.43 25.08
N GLY A 173 -2.92 -6.00 25.52
CA GLY A 173 -3.24 -4.58 25.72
C GLY A 173 -3.57 -3.78 24.46
N ALA A 174 -3.48 -4.37 23.25
CA ALA A 174 -3.74 -3.69 21.98
C ALA A 174 -4.48 -4.62 21.00
N THR A 175 -5.71 -5.02 21.33
CA THR A 175 -6.52 -5.95 20.49
C THR A 175 -7.21 -5.25 19.30
N ILE A 176 -7.43 -3.93 19.36
CA ILE A 176 -8.12 -3.18 18.30
C ILE A 176 -7.33 -3.24 16.98
N THR A 177 -6.02 -2.99 17.04
CA THR A 177 -5.10 -3.00 15.91
C THR A 177 -5.10 -4.31 15.11
N PRO A 178 -4.78 -5.48 15.70
CA PRO A 178 -4.75 -6.74 14.95
C PRO A 178 -6.13 -7.10 14.42
N ARG A 179 -7.22 -6.78 15.14
CA ARG A 179 -8.58 -7.01 14.66
C ARG A 179 -8.89 -6.20 13.39
N ALA A 180 -8.47 -4.94 13.36
CA ALA A 180 -8.66 -4.07 12.19
C ALA A 180 -7.92 -4.64 10.97
N VAL A 181 -6.66 -5.04 11.15
CA VAL A 181 -5.85 -5.60 10.06
C VAL A 181 -6.39 -6.94 9.56
N VAL A 182 -6.73 -7.88 10.46
CA VAL A 182 -7.28 -9.18 10.07
C VAL A 182 -8.54 -9.02 9.21
N ARG A 183 -9.46 -8.13 9.61
CA ARG A 183 -10.68 -7.87 8.86
C ARG A 183 -10.40 -7.21 7.51
N ALA A 184 -9.50 -6.23 7.45
CA ALA A 184 -9.16 -5.56 6.20
C ALA A 184 -8.55 -6.55 5.19
N VAL A 185 -7.61 -7.39 5.61
CA VAL A 185 -7.02 -8.43 4.75
C VAL A 185 -8.08 -9.41 4.25
N LYS A 186 -8.98 -9.87 5.13
CA LYS A 186 -10.10 -10.75 4.75
C LYS A 186 -10.98 -10.12 3.68
N ASN A 187 -11.45 -8.90 3.93
CA ASN A 187 -12.37 -8.20 3.02
C ASN A 187 -11.73 -7.95 1.66
N THR A 188 -10.43 -7.61 1.65
CA THR A 188 -9.68 -7.42 0.41
C THR A 188 -9.53 -8.70 -0.40
N ALA A 189 -9.24 -9.83 0.26
CA ALA A 189 -9.16 -11.11 -0.42
C ALA A 189 -10.51 -11.53 -1.03
N LEU A 190 -11.61 -11.34 -0.32
CA LEU A 190 -12.97 -11.58 -0.82
C LEU A 190 -13.33 -10.64 -1.98
N PHE A 191 -12.93 -9.37 -1.89
CA PHE A 191 -13.11 -8.42 -2.99
C PHE A 191 -12.38 -8.88 -4.25
N LEU A 192 -11.13 -9.35 -4.10
CA LEU A 192 -10.30 -9.83 -5.20
C LEU A 192 -10.93 -11.02 -5.94
N GLU A 193 -11.63 -11.93 -5.26
CA GLU A 193 -12.38 -13.01 -5.94
C GLU A 193 -13.41 -12.49 -6.95
N THR A 194 -13.97 -11.29 -6.72
CA THR A 194 -14.96 -10.68 -7.63
C THR A 194 -14.33 -9.87 -8.77
N LEU A 195 -13.01 -9.66 -8.73
CA LEU A 195 -12.29 -8.77 -9.63
C LEU A 195 -12.20 -9.28 -11.07
N PRO A 196 -11.94 -10.58 -11.37
CA PRO A 196 -11.70 -11.04 -12.75
C PRO A 196 -12.76 -10.64 -13.76
N VAL A 197 -14.03 -10.58 -13.33
CA VAL A 197 -15.17 -10.20 -14.18
C VAL A 197 -15.24 -8.69 -14.43
N LYS A 198 -14.63 -7.88 -13.55
CA LYS A 198 -14.65 -6.41 -13.58
C LYS A 198 -13.37 -5.80 -14.17
N LEU A 199 -12.29 -6.57 -14.34
CA LEU A 199 -10.97 -6.09 -14.77
C LEU A 199 -11.03 -5.16 -15.99
N ASP A 200 -11.75 -5.56 -17.04
CA ASP A 200 -11.84 -4.80 -18.30
C ASP A 200 -12.58 -3.45 -18.17
N SER A 201 -13.26 -3.22 -17.05
CA SER A 201 -14.02 -1.98 -16.78
C SER A 201 -13.28 -1.00 -15.86
N LEU A 202 -12.13 -1.39 -15.32
CA LEU A 202 -11.40 -0.57 -14.38
C LEU A 202 -10.53 0.49 -15.10
N PRO A 203 -10.52 1.75 -14.62
CA PRO A 203 -9.64 2.77 -15.15
C PRO A 203 -8.17 2.44 -14.87
N VAL A 204 -7.30 2.72 -15.84
CA VAL A 204 -5.84 2.51 -15.69
C VAL A 204 -5.25 3.63 -14.84
N CYS A 205 -4.27 3.30 -14.00
CA CYS A 205 -3.56 4.30 -13.21
C CYS A 205 -2.88 5.34 -14.12
N GLY A 206 -3.11 6.63 -13.84
CA GLY A 206 -2.47 7.71 -14.57
C GLY A 206 -3.18 8.17 -15.84
N GLU A 207 -4.34 7.62 -16.20
CA GLU A 207 -5.18 8.19 -17.28
C GLU A 207 -5.88 9.51 -16.89
N ASP A 208 -5.89 9.87 -15.60
CA ASP A 208 -6.34 11.17 -15.07
C ASP A 208 -5.19 11.98 -14.44
N GLN A 209 -4.15 12.31 -15.22
CA GLN A 209 -3.16 13.35 -14.87
C GLN A 209 -2.90 14.33 -16.02
#